data_AF-A0A7C5Y8W4-F1
#
_entry.id   AF-A0A7C5Y8W4-F1
#
_cell.length_a   1.000
_cell.length_b   1.000
_cell.length_c   1.000
_cell.angle_alpha   90.00
_cell.angle_beta   90.00
_cell.angle_gamma   90.00
#
_symmetry.space_group_name_H-M   'P 1'
#
loop_
_entity.id
_entity.type
_entity.pdbx_description
1 polymer ?
#
loop_
_entity_poly.entity_id
_entity_poly.type
_entity_poly.pdbx_seq_one_letter_code
_entity_poly.pdbx_strand_id
1 'polypeptide(L)' 'MSEQLRSALKLFGINATRFEEAVQRLESNPSAENIAAYREAQQQLFTSYLELNNLLAALLNKAAEALKNA' A
#
# COMPACT_ATOMS: atom_id res chain seq x y z
N MET A 1 -17.71 -4.70 4.16
CA MET A 1 -16.27 -4.64 3.80
C MET A 1 -15.52 -5.58 4.73
N SER A 2 -14.75 -6.54 4.20
CA SER A 2 -14.03 -7.51 5.04
C SER A 2 -12.99 -6.80 5.93
N GLU A 3 -12.71 -7.36 7.10
CA GLU A 3 -11.69 -6.84 8.02
C GLU A 3 -10.31 -6.80 7.35
N GLN A 4 -9.99 -7.79 6.52
CA GLN A 4 -8.76 -7.85 5.74
C GLN A 4 -8.59 -6.64 4.79
N LEU A 5 -9.63 -6.26 4.04
CA LEU A 5 -9.56 -5.12 3.13
C LEU A 5 -9.40 -3.79 3.88
N ARG A 6 -10.07 -3.66 5.04
CA ARG A 6 -9.91 -2.48 5.91
C ARG A 6 -8.48 -2.37 6.44
N SER A 7 -7.90 -3.49 6.88
CA SER A 7 -6.53 -3.54 7.37
C SER A 7 -5.52 -3.21 6.28
N ALA A 8 -5.69 -3.75 5.06
CA ALA A 8 -4.82 -3.45 3.92
C ALA A 8 -4.89 -1.97 3.50
N LEU A 9 -6.08 -1.37 3.46
CA LEU A 9 -6.25 0.07 3.23
C LEU A 9 -5.52 0.92 4.27
N LYS A 10 -5.64 0.55 5.55
CA LYS A 10 -4.95 1.25 6.63
C LYS A 10 -3.43 1.12 6.52
N LEU A 11 -2.93 -0.08 6.20
CA LEU A 11 -1.51 -0.33 6.02
C LEU A 11 -0.93 0.45 4.84
N PHE A 12 -1.64 0.49 3.71
CA PHE A 12 -1.27 1.32 2.57
C PHE A 12 -1.16 2.81 2.95
N GLY A 13 -2.15 3.34 3.68
CA GLY A 13 -2.10 4.72 4.17
C GLY A 13 -0.90 5.00 5.09
N ILE A 14 -0.60 4.08 6.02
CA ILE A 14 0.59 4.20 6.89
C ILE A 14 1.88 4.22 6.06
N ASN A 15 2.01 3.33 5.08
CA ASN A 15 3.21 3.26 4.24
C ASN A 15 3.33 4.47 3.29
N ALA A 16 2.21 5.06 2.87
CA ALA A 16 2.21 6.29 2.07
C ALA A 16 2.79 7.45 2.87
N THR A 17 2.33 7.66 4.11
CA THR A 17 2.89 8.68 5.01
C THR A 17 4.37 8.45 5.29
N ARG A 18 4.79 7.20 5.54
CA ARG A 18 6.22 6.87 5.73
C ARG A 18 7.07 7.19 4.51
N PHE A 19 6.55 6.95 3.31
CA PHE A 19 7.24 7.28 2.07
C PHE A 19 7.36 8.80 1.90
N GLU A 20 6.32 9.56 2.18
CA GLU A 20 6.36 11.03 2.18
C GLU A 20 7.42 11.57 3.16
N GLU A 21 7.48 11.04 4.38
CA GLU A 21 8.52 11.40 5.36
C GLU A 21 9.93 11.07 4.86
N ALA A 22 10.11 9.91 4.22
CA ALA A 22 11.41 9.51 3.67
C ALA A 22 11.85 10.40 2.49
N VAL A 23 10.90 10.81 1.64
CA VAL A 23 11.14 11.81 0.57
C VAL A 23 11.62 13.12 1.17
N GLN A 24 10.91 13.67 2.17
CA GLN A 24 11.27 14.94 2.81
C GLN A 24 12.67 14.91 3.44
N ARG A 25 13.02 13.79 4.10
CA ARG A 25 14.37 13.60 4.68
C ARG A 25 15.44 13.54 3.59
N LEU A 26 15.18 12.85 2.49
CA LEU A 26 16.11 12.75 1.36
C LEU A 26 16.32 14.10 0.68
N GLU A 27 15.25 14.88 0.46
CA GLU A 27 15.31 16.22 -0.12
C GLU A 27 16.10 17.19 0.78
N SER A 28 15.93 17.08 2.10
CA SER A 28 16.62 17.92 3.07
C SER A 28 18.09 17.54 3.25
N ASN A 29 18.42 16.25 3.12
CA ASN A 29 19.78 15.73 3.29
C ASN A 29 20.00 14.46 2.45
N PRO A 30 20.66 14.54 1.28
CA PRO A 30 20.87 13.40 0.39
C PRO A 30 22.04 12.51 0.84
N SER A 31 21.92 11.90 2.01
CA SER A 31 22.90 10.96 2.55
C SER A 31 22.63 9.51 2.10
N ALA A 32 23.64 8.64 2.17
CA ALA A 32 23.48 7.21 1.88
C ALA A 32 22.41 6.54 2.75
N GLU A 33 22.31 6.96 4.01
CA GLU A 33 21.27 6.51 4.95
C GLU A 33 19.87 6.92 4.49
N ASN A 34 19.67 8.19 4.10
CA ASN A 34 18.37 8.68 3.64
C ASN A 34 17.97 8.07 2.29
N ILE A 35 18.93 7.77 1.41
CA ILE A 35 18.69 7.02 0.17
C ILE A 35 18.20 5.60 0.49
N ALA A 36 18.80 4.93 1.47
CA ALA A 36 18.37 3.60 1.90
C ALA A 36 16.96 3.63 2.49
N ALA A 37 16.68 4.58 3.40
CA ALA A 37 15.36 4.76 4.00
C ALA A 37 14.27 5.05 2.96
N TYR A 38 14.56 5.90 1.96
CA TYR A 38 13.66 6.16 0.83
C TYR A 38 13.33 4.87 0.07
N ARG A 39 14.36 4.08 -0.28
CA ARG A 39 14.16 2.83 -1.04
C ARG A 39 13.34 1.81 -0.24
N GLU A 40 13.60 1.70 1.06
CA GLU A 40 12.82 0.83 1.94
C GLU A 40 11.35 1.26 2.01
N ALA A 41 11.08 2.55 2.25
CA ALA A 41 9.73 3.06 2.33
C ALA A 41 8.98 2.92 0.99
N GLN A 42 9.67 3.14 -0.13
CA GLN A 42 9.13 2.92 -1.48
C GLN A 42 8.71 1.45 -1.67
N GLN A 43 9.57 0.51 -1.27
CA GLN A 43 9.27 -0.91 -1.38
C GLN A 43 8.08 -1.32 -0.51
N GLN A 44 8.01 -0.83 0.73
CA GLN A 44 6.88 -1.09 1.64
C GLN A 44 5.56 -0.57 1.08
N LEU A 45 5.56 0.65 0.52
CA LEU A 45 4.39 1.24 -0.12
C LEU A 45 3.93 0.38 -1.30
N PHE A 46 4.86 0.01 -2.20
CA PHE A 46 4.56 -0.81 -3.36
C PHE A 46 3.99 -2.19 -2.96
N THR A 47 4.59 -2.86 -1.98
CA THR A 47 4.09 -4.15 -1.48
C THR A 47 2.67 -4.02 -0.92
N SER A 48 2.38 -3.00 -0.11
CA SER A 48 1.02 -2.78 0.42
C SER A 48 -0.01 -2.42 -0.65
N TYR A 49 0.40 -1.73 -1.72
CA TYR A 49 -0.44 -1.46 -2.88
C TYR A 49 -0.83 -2.74 -3.62
N LEU A 50 0.13 -3.65 -3.85
CA LEU A 50 -0.14 -4.93 -4.50
C LEU A 50 -1.10 -5.80 -3.68
N GLU A 51 -0.90 -5.87 -2.37
CA GLU A 51 -1.81 -6.59 -1.47
C GLU A 51 -3.23 -6.03 -1.53
N LEU A 52 -3.37 -4.70 -1.44
CA LEU A 52 -4.66 -4.02 -1.55
C LEU A 52 -5.36 -4.34 -2.88
N ASN A 53 -4.64 -4.27 -4.01
CA ASN A 53 -5.20 -4.59 -5.32
C ASN A 53 -5.68 -6.05 -5.41
N ASN A 54 -4.91 -6.99 -4.88
CA ASN A 54 -5.30 -8.40 -4.87
C ASN A 54 -6.60 -8.62 -4.07
N LEU A 55 -6.73 -7.96 -2.92
CA LEU A 55 -7.93 -8.03 -2.09
C LEU A 55 -9.15 -7.39 -2.78
N LEU A 56 -8.95 -6.26 -3.47
CA LEU A 56 -10.02 -5.61 -4.24
C LEU A 56 -10.46 -6.49 -5.42
N ALA A 57 -9.53 -7.08 -6.17
CA ALA A 57 -9.85 -7.99 -7.27
C ALA A 57 -10.65 -9.20 -6.78
N ALA A 58 -10.26 -9.81 -5.65
CA ALA A 58 -11.00 -10.90 -5.04
C ALA A 58 -12.43 -10.49 -4.61
N LEU A 59 -12.60 -9.28 -4.08
CA LEU A 59 -13.91 -8.75 -3.72
C LEU A 59 -14.81 -8.54 -4.95
N LEU A 60 -14.26 -7.96 -6.01
CA LEU A 60 -14.99 -7.72 -7.26
C LEU A 60 -15.41 -9.03 -7.94
N ASN A 61 -14.53 -10.03 -7.95
CA ASN A 61 -14.87 -11.35 -8.49
C ASN A 61 -16.02 -12.00 -7.72
N LYS A 62 -15.99 -11.97 -6.38
CA LYS A 62 -17.09 -12.47 -5.55
C LYS A 62 -18.40 -11.74 -5.81
N ALA A 63 -18.36 -10.42 -5.98
CA ALA A 63 -19.54 -9.63 -6.31
C ALA A 63 -20.10 -9.99 -7.70
N ALA A 64 -19.22 -10.17 -8.69
CA ALA A 64 -19.62 -10.57 -10.04
C ALA A 64 -20.24 -11.98 -10.07
N GLU A 65 -19.71 -12.93 -9.29
CA GLU A 65 -20.29 -14.26 -9.14
C GLU A 65 -21.67 -14.24 -8.46
N ALA A 66 -21.82 -13.44 -7.40
CA ALA A 66 -23.11 -13.29 -6.73
C ALA A 66 -24.19 -12.74 -7.67
N LEU A 67 -23.84 -11.79 -8.54
CA LEU A 67 -24.75 -11.22 -9.54
C LEU A 67 -25.14 -12.21 -10.65
N LYS A 68 -24.27 -13.15 -11.02
CA LYS A 68 -24.58 -14.18 -12.04
C LYS A 68 -25.54 -15.26 -11.54
N ASN A 69 -25.59 -15.48 -10.22
CA ASN A 69 -26.37 -16.53 -9.57
C ASN A 69 -27.67 -16.00 -8.92
N ALA A 70 -27.97 -14.71 -9.09
CA ALA A 70 -29.17 -14.03 -8.61
C ALA A 70 -30.17 -13.84 -9.76
#